data_AF-A0A1R4J1Z3-F1
#
_entry.id   AF-A0A1R4J1Z3-F1
#
_cell.length_a   1.000
_cell.length_b   1.000
_cell.length_c   1.000
_cell.angle_alpha   90.00
_cell.angle_beta   90.00
_cell.angle_gamma   90.00
#
_symmetry.space_group_name_H-M   'P 1'
#
loop_
_entity.id
_entity.type
_entity.pdbx_description
1 polymer ?
#
loop_
_entity_poly.entity_id
_entity_poly.type
_entity_poly.pdbx_seq_one_letter_code
_entity_poly.pdbx_strand_id
1 'polypeptide(L)'
;MAHLDIHAKAEIGKSLAGFTLGEKLQSFLHYVDQSVDGNKVSWNVDLVNNNEGVLLYKWGSSYGNGYAIFFKYPTLELSFSEQGTLIFIQAGEGYQGEIFDGGIKIGSRIGDIDHALVLDDTEDVHYLADEKGHFIEGIYFVAGGLELEEDPDAIIEEVRVYNYNLI
;
A
#
# COMPACT_ATOMS: atom_id res chain seq x y z
N MET A 1 19.77 -3.51 -4.22
CA MET A 1 19.54 -2.58 -3.10
C MET A 1 18.21 -1.94 -3.38
N ALA A 2 17.26 -2.03 -2.46
CA ALA A 2 15.94 -1.42 -2.64
C ALA A 2 16.12 0.09 -2.86
N HIS A 3 15.45 0.63 -3.88
CA HIS A 3 15.57 2.04 -4.25
C HIS A 3 14.18 2.63 -4.48
N LEU A 4 13.85 3.68 -3.73
CA LEU A 4 12.61 4.43 -3.91
C LEU A 4 12.59 5.09 -5.29
N ASP A 5 11.57 4.76 -6.10
CA ASP A 5 11.28 5.43 -7.36
C ASP A 5 9.80 5.82 -7.38
N ILE A 6 9.54 7.12 -7.18
CA ILE A 6 8.17 7.65 -7.12
C ILE A 6 7.46 7.63 -8.47
N HIS A 7 8.17 7.38 -9.57
CA HIS A 7 7.63 7.34 -10.93
C HIS A 7 7.52 5.92 -11.48
N ALA A 8 8.05 4.91 -10.78
CA ALA A 8 7.96 3.53 -11.18
C ALA A 8 6.49 3.12 -11.31
N LYS A 9 6.11 2.52 -12.45
CA LYS A 9 4.76 1.99 -12.68
C LYS A 9 4.46 0.86 -11.69
N ALA A 10 3.23 0.79 -11.20
CA ALA A 10 2.79 -0.33 -10.36
C ALA A 10 2.74 -1.65 -11.16
N GLU A 11 3.14 -2.75 -10.53
CA GLU A 11 2.93 -4.09 -11.06
C GLU A 11 2.08 -4.90 -10.07
N ILE A 12 0.88 -5.30 -10.52
CA ILE A 12 -0.09 -6.06 -9.72
C ILE A 12 0.58 -7.29 -9.10
N GLY A 13 0.44 -7.43 -7.77
CA GLY A 13 0.99 -8.53 -7.00
C GLY A 13 2.52 -8.61 -6.94
N LYS A 14 3.24 -7.57 -7.37
CA LYS A 14 4.71 -7.62 -7.54
C LYS A 14 5.46 -6.42 -7.00
N SER A 15 5.16 -5.21 -7.45
CA SER A 15 6.00 -4.04 -7.17
C SER A 15 5.22 -2.72 -7.16
N LEU A 16 5.71 -1.77 -6.37
CA LEU A 16 5.17 -0.41 -6.27
C LEU A 16 6.27 0.54 -5.75
N ALA A 17 6.31 1.77 -6.26
CA ALA A 17 7.29 2.80 -5.87
C ALA A 17 8.77 2.38 -5.95
N GLY A 18 9.11 1.50 -6.90
CA GLY A 18 10.47 0.97 -7.08
C GLY A 18 10.84 -0.20 -6.16
N PHE A 19 9.94 -0.62 -5.26
CA PHE A 19 10.15 -1.74 -4.35
C PHE A 19 9.44 -3.00 -4.83
N THR A 20 10.03 -4.17 -4.54
CA THR A 20 9.49 -5.47 -4.97
C THR A 20 9.05 -6.31 -3.78
N LEU A 21 7.85 -6.88 -3.83
CA LEU A 21 7.38 -7.84 -2.84
C LEU A 21 8.33 -9.05 -2.74
N GLY A 22 8.46 -9.60 -1.54
CA GLY A 22 9.40 -10.69 -1.25
C GLY A 22 10.80 -10.22 -0.83
N GLU A 23 11.15 -8.95 -1.05
CA GLU A 23 12.40 -8.39 -0.53
C GLU A 23 12.46 -8.43 1.00
N LYS A 24 13.68 -8.51 1.53
CA LYS A 24 13.91 -8.63 2.97
C LYS A 24 14.05 -7.27 3.63
N LEU A 25 13.48 -7.12 4.83
CA LEU A 25 13.54 -5.92 5.67
C LEU A 25 14.94 -5.31 5.76
N GLN A 26 15.98 -6.13 5.83
CA GLN A 26 17.38 -5.68 5.91
C GLN A 26 17.79 -4.78 4.73
N SER A 27 17.16 -4.96 3.56
CA SER A 27 17.40 -4.15 2.37
C SER A 27 16.92 -2.71 2.53
N PHE A 28 16.02 -2.44 3.48
CA PHE A 28 15.34 -1.15 3.67
C PHE A 28 15.81 -0.41 4.92
N LEU A 29 16.55 -1.05 5.83
CA LEU A 29 16.99 -0.43 7.09
C LEU A 29 17.84 0.83 6.89
N HIS A 30 18.46 0.98 5.73
CA HIS A 30 19.23 2.18 5.38
C HIS A 30 18.35 3.44 5.17
N TYR A 31 17.04 3.28 4.99
CA TYR A 31 16.09 4.39 4.95
C TYR A 31 15.64 4.85 6.33
N VAL A 32 15.75 4.01 7.37
CA VAL A 32 15.07 4.21 8.64
C VAL A 32 15.77 5.27 9.49
N ASP A 33 15.03 6.32 9.84
CA ASP A 33 15.49 7.38 10.75
C ASP A 33 15.18 7.04 12.22
N GLN A 34 14.01 6.44 12.45
CA GLN A 34 13.49 6.13 13.78
C GLN A 34 12.90 4.73 13.83
N SER A 35 13.03 4.07 14.99
CA SER A 35 12.39 2.78 15.26
C SER A 35 11.51 2.82 16.51
N VAL A 36 10.32 2.23 16.46
CA VAL A 36 9.39 2.09 17.58
C VAL A 36 9.01 0.62 17.77
N ASP A 37 8.98 0.17 19.03
CA ASP A 37 8.56 -1.18 19.41
C ASP A 37 7.11 -1.16 19.92
N GLY A 38 6.21 -1.79 19.17
CA GLY A 38 4.79 -1.84 19.46
C GLY A 38 4.42 -2.54 20.76
N ASN A 39 5.32 -3.36 21.32
CA ASN A 39 5.12 -3.95 22.65
C ASN A 39 5.31 -2.94 23.78
N LYS A 40 5.94 -1.78 23.49
CA LYS A 40 6.17 -0.69 24.45
C LYS A 40 5.28 0.52 24.16
N VAL A 41 4.98 0.77 22.89
CA VAL A 41 4.17 1.90 22.44
C VAL A 41 3.09 1.39 21.50
N SER A 42 1.86 1.33 21.98
CA SER A 42 0.71 0.92 21.16
C SER A 42 0.61 1.74 19.88
N TRP A 43 0.21 1.08 18.80
CA TRP A 43 0.02 1.74 17.52
C TRP A 43 -1.09 2.78 17.62
N ASN A 44 -0.88 3.94 17.00
CA ASN A 44 -1.91 4.94 16.75
C ASN A 44 -1.56 5.72 15.47
N VAL A 45 -2.56 6.33 14.85
CA VAL A 45 -2.40 7.11 13.62
C VAL A 45 -1.48 8.32 13.81
N ASP A 46 -1.47 8.90 15.01
CA ASP A 46 -0.63 10.06 15.34
C ASP A 46 0.87 9.75 15.25
N LEU A 47 1.30 8.51 15.48
CA LEU A 47 2.71 8.09 15.34
C LEU A 47 3.19 8.23 13.90
N VAL A 48 2.36 7.85 12.93
CA VAL A 48 2.66 8.01 11.50
C VAL A 48 2.54 9.48 11.09
N ASN A 49 1.50 10.16 11.58
CA ASN A 49 1.25 11.56 11.22
C ASN A 49 2.34 12.53 11.72
N ASN A 50 2.87 12.29 12.92
CA ASN A 50 3.92 13.11 13.54
C ASN A 50 5.34 12.69 13.17
N ASN A 51 5.51 11.59 12.41
CA ASN A 51 6.81 11.21 11.87
C ASN A 51 7.24 12.20 10.78
N GLU A 52 8.43 12.79 10.94
CA GLU A 52 9.01 13.75 9.98
C GLU A 52 9.98 13.09 8.97
N GLY A 53 10.21 11.78 9.07
CA GLY A 53 11.16 11.04 8.22
C GLY A 53 10.65 9.66 7.84
N VAL A 54 11.46 8.63 8.09
CA VAL A 54 11.11 7.23 7.87
C VAL A 54 11.07 6.46 9.20
N LEU A 55 9.89 5.95 9.53
CA LEU A 55 9.62 5.24 10.79
C LEU A 55 9.55 3.73 10.55
N LEU A 56 10.40 2.97 11.22
CA LEU A 56 10.22 1.53 11.40
C LEU A 56 9.35 1.27 12.65
N TYR A 57 8.24 0.59 12.46
CA TYR A 57 7.37 0.11 13.54
C TYR A 57 7.42 -1.41 13.60
N LYS A 58 7.74 -1.96 14.78
CA LYS A 58 7.56 -3.39 15.05
C LYS A 58 6.16 -3.59 15.62
N TRP A 59 5.34 -4.39 14.97
CA TRP A 59 4.00 -4.69 15.48
C TRP A 59 4.09 -5.40 16.85
N GLY A 60 3.20 -4.99 17.76
CA GLY A 60 3.08 -5.64 19.08
C GLY A 60 2.41 -7.01 18.96
N SER A 61 2.57 -7.87 19.97
CA SER A 61 2.04 -9.25 19.96
C SER A 61 0.54 -9.37 19.64
N SER A 62 -0.24 -8.31 19.86
CA SER A 62 -1.68 -8.26 19.59
C SER A 62 -2.05 -8.04 18.12
N TYR A 63 -1.09 -7.65 17.28
CA TYR A 63 -1.29 -7.27 15.87
C TYR A 63 -0.42 -8.10 14.90
N GLY A 64 0.14 -9.21 15.38
CA GLY A 64 1.15 -10.00 14.67
C GLY A 64 2.57 -9.50 14.93
N ASN A 65 3.57 -10.38 14.79
CA ASN A 65 4.98 -10.07 15.08
C ASN A 65 5.72 -9.46 13.87
N GLY A 66 5.00 -8.85 12.92
CA GLY A 66 5.57 -8.28 11.71
C GLY A 66 6.24 -6.91 11.93
N TYR A 67 6.57 -6.27 10.83
CA TYR A 67 7.15 -4.92 10.82
C TYR A 67 6.46 -4.05 9.77
N ALA A 68 6.47 -2.74 9.96
CA ALA A 68 6.10 -1.78 8.93
C ALA A 68 7.14 -0.66 8.85
N ILE A 69 7.43 -0.18 7.65
CA ILE A 69 8.20 1.06 7.42
C ILE A 69 7.26 2.10 6.81
N PHE A 70 7.15 3.25 7.46
CA PHE A 70 6.32 4.36 7.01
C PHE A 70 7.19 5.51 6.51
N PHE A 71 6.92 5.96 5.29
CA PHE A 71 7.53 7.17 4.71
C PHE A 71 6.52 8.31 4.80
N LYS A 72 6.96 9.49 5.23
CA LYS A 72 6.10 10.68 5.29
C LYS A 72 5.85 11.30 3.91
N TYR A 73 6.86 11.33 3.05
CA TYR A 73 6.74 11.86 1.68
C TYR A 73 7.72 11.16 0.71
N PRO A 74 7.25 10.49 -0.36
CA PRO A 74 5.84 10.17 -0.60
C PRO A 74 5.26 9.36 0.56
N THR A 75 3.94 9.44 0.76
CA THR A 75 3.24 8.61 1.74
C THR A 75 3.34 7.16 1.29
N LEU A 76 4.11 6.36 2.02
CA LEU A 76 4.26 4.92 1.76
C LEU A 76 4.18 4.12 3.06
N GLU A 77 3.58 2.95 2.98
CA GLU A 77 3.70 1.89 3.97
C GLU A 77 4.29 0.64 3.32
N LEU A 78 5.41 0.16 3.85
CA LEU A 78 6.01 -1.12 3.52
C LEU A 78 5.75 -2.08 4.67
N SER A 79 4.95 -3.13 4.46
CA SER A 79 4.64 -4.07 5.53
C SER A 79 5.30 -5.42 5.32
N PHE A 80 5.84 -5.96 6.39
CA PHE A 80 6.67 -7.15 6.40
C PHE A 80 6.08 -8.23 7.31
N SER A 81 6.20 -9.48 6.87
CA SER A 81 5.90 -10.65 7.71
C SER A 81 6.83 -10.71 8.93
N GLU A 82 6.53 -11.63 9.87
CA GLU A 82 7.39 -11.88 11.05
C GLU A 82 8.83 -12.28 10.65
N GLN A 83 8.99 -12.95 9.51
CA GLN A 83 10.30 -13.33 8.96
C GLN A 83 10.97 -12.19 8.18
N GLY A 84 10.38 -10.99 8.19
CA GLY A 84 10.90 -9.79 7.54
C GLY A 84 10.79 -9.82 6.01
N THR A 85 9.81 -10.52 5.45
CA THR A 85 9.51 -10.53 4.01
C THR A 85 8.51 -9.43 3.69
N LEU A 86 8.78 -8.55 2.72
CA LEU A 86 7.84 -7.51 2.27
C LEU A 86 6.61 -8.17 1.62
N ILE A 87 5.44 -8.01 2.24
CA ILE A 87 4.18 -8.67 1.85
C ILE A 87 3.18 -7.71 1.20
N PHE A 88 3.25 -6.41 1.52
CA PHE A 88 2.53 -5.38 0.78
C PHE A 88 3.28 -4.05 0.78
N ILE A 89 2.96 -3.24 -0.23
CA ILE A 89 3.40 -1.85 -0.40
C ILE A 89 2.13 -1.03 -0.64
N GLN A 90 1.92 0.00 0.16
CA GLN A 90 0.85 0.98 -0.05
C GLN A 90 1.47 2.33 -0.38
N ALA A 91 0.88 3.02 -1.35
CA ALA A 91 1.27 4.36 -1.74
C ALA A 91 0.07 5.31 -1.73
N GLY A 92 0.31 6.51 -1.24
CA GLY A 92 -0.63 7.62 -1.21
C GLY A 92 -0.03 8.89 -1.81
N GLU A 93 -0.32 10.03 -1.19
CA GLU A 93 0.17 11.35 -1.60
C GLU A 93 1.67 11.37 -1.95
N GLY A 94 2.00 11.99 -3.09
CA GLY A 94 3.37 12.18 -3.56
C GLY A 94 3.92 11.06 -4.45
N TYR A 95 3.28 9.89 -4.51
CA TYR A 95 3.59 8.90 -5.56
C TYR A 95 3.04 9.36 -6.91
N GLN A 96 3.85 9.23 -7.96
CA GLN A 96 3.60 9.80 -9.29
C GLN A 96 3.63 8.75 -10.40
N GLY A 97 3.88 7.48 -10.06
CA GLY A 97 3.87 6.38 -11.01
C GLY A 97 2.46 6.06 -11.49
N GLU A 98 2.36 5.59 -12.72
CA GLU A 98 1.10 5.07 -13.25
C GLU A 98 0.74 3.75 -12.55
N ILE A 99 -0.55 3.53 -12.36
CA ILE A 99 -1.11 2.27 -11.86
C ILE A 99 -1.53 1.38 -13.03
N PHE A 100 -2.17 1.97 -14.04
CA PHE A 100 -2.53 1.32 -15.31
C PHE A 100 -2.06 2.15 -16.50
N ASP A 101 -1.95 1.49 -17.65
CA ASP A 101 -1.77 2.19 -18.92
C ASP A 101 -2.89 3.19 -19.16
N GLY A 102 -2.61 4.26 -19.89
CA GLY A 102 -3.56 5.36 -20.10
C GLY A 102 -3.49 6.47 -19.05
N GLY A 103 -2.49 6.43 -18.15
CA GLY A 103 -2.20 7.52 -17.22
C GLY A 103 -3.00 7.49 -15.92
N ILE A 104 -3.58 6.35 -15.55
CA ILE A 104 -4.28 6.18 -14.27
C ILE A 104 -3.26 6.24 -13.14
N LYS A 105 -3.50 7.08 -12.14
CA LYS A 105 -2.59 7.32 -11.01
C LYS A 105 -3.38 7.78 -9.79
N ILE A 106 -2.70 7.94 -8.67
CA ILE A 106 -3.27 8.61 -7.49
C ILE A 106 -3.75 10.02 -7.90
N GLY A 107 -4.97 10.37 -7.50
CA GLY A 107 -5.66 11.58 -7.93
C GLY A 107 -6.53 11.43 -9.19
N SER A 108 -6.46 10.30 -9.91
CA SER A 108 -7.42 9.96 -10.98
C SER A 108 -8.76 9.54 -10.40
N ARG A 109 -9.82 9.59 -11.23
CA ARG A 109 -11.12 9.02 -10.86
C ARG A 109 -11.06 7.51 -10.90
N ILE A 110 -11.75 6.86 -9.97
CA ILE A 110 -11.87 5.41 -9.94
C ILE A 110 -12.60 4.86 -11.17
N GLY A 111 -13.57 5.60 -11.71
CA GLY A 111 -14.31 5.19 -12.91
C GLY A 111 -13.53 5.27 -14.24
N ASP A 112 -12.31 5.79 -14.22
CA ASP A 112 -11.41 5.74 -15.38
C ASP A 112 -10.64 4.40 -15.46
N ILE A 113 -10.72 3.55 -14.43
CA ILE A 113 -10.11 2.22 -14.44
C ILE A 113 -10.89 1.31 -15.40
N ASP A 114 -10.21 0.81 -16.44
CA ASP A 114 -10.77 -0.13 -17.43
C ASP A 114 -10.80 -1.58 -16.89
N HIS A 115 -11.39 -1.77 -15.71
CA HIS A 115 -11.61 -3.06 -15.05
C HIS A 115 -12.88 -3.01 -14.21
N ALA A 116 -13.50 -4.18 -13.99
CA ALA A 116 -14.54 -4.29 -12.98
C ALA A 116 -13.93 -4.08 -11.59
N LEU A 117 -14.65 -3.37 -10.73
CA LEU A 117 -14.28 -3.11 -9.35
C LEU A 117 -15.38 -3.61 -8.43
N VAL A 118 -14.98 -4.11 -7.27
CA VAL A 118 -15.90 -4.58 -6.23
C VAL A 118 -15.51 -3.91 -4.93
N LEU A 119 -16.45 -3.22 -4.30
CA LEU A 119 -16.26 -2.62 -2.98
C LEU A 119 -16.23 -3.71 -1.90
N ASP A 120 -15.27 -3.61 -1.01
CA ASP A 120 -15.34 -4.17 0.33
C ASP A 120 -15.78 -3.04 1.28
N ASP A 121 -17.05 -3.09 1.68
CA ASP A 121 -17.71 -2.09 2.53
C ASP A 121 -17.21 -2.10 3.98
N THR A 122 -16.46 -3.13 4.37
CA THR A 122 -15.91 -3.25 5.71
C THR A 122 -14.57 -2.53 5.81
N GLU A 123 -13.80 -2.53 4.73
CA GLU A 123 -12.48 -1.88 4.64
C GLU A 123 -12.49 -0.56 3.85
N ASP A 124 -13.62 -0.20 3.21
CA ASP A 124 -13.77 0.95 2.31
C ASP A 124 -12.73 0.93 1.16
N VAL A 125 -12.53 -0.26 0.56
CA VAL A 125 -11.56 -0.47 -0.53
C VAL A 125 -12.18 -1.13 -1.75
N HIS A 126 -11.64 -0.83 -2.93
CA HIS A 126 -12.08 -1.42 -4.19
C HIS A 126 -11.06 -2.42 -4.72
N TYR A 127 -11.50 -3.67 -4.87
CA TYR A 127 -10.71 -4.75 -5.46
C TYR A 127 -10.97 -4.87 -6.96
N LEU A 128 -9.94 -5.25 -7.72
CA LEU A 128 -10.12 -5.63 -9.11
C LEU A 128 -10.92 -6.92 -9.23
N ALA A 129 -11.76 -7.00 -10.26
CA ALA A 129 -12.44 -8.22 -10.66
C ALA A 129 -12.31 -8.49 -12.17
N ASP A 130 -12.38 -9.77 -12.54
CA ASP A 130 -12.49 -10.20 -13.94
C ASP A 130 -13.93 -10.01 -14.48
N GLU A 131 -14.12 -10.24 -15.78
CA GLU A 131 -15.44 -10.13 -16.44
C GLU A 131 -16.52 -11.07 -15.86
N LYS A 132 -16.12 -12.05 -15.04
CA LYS A 132 -17.01 -13.00 -14.37
C LYS A 132 -17.25 -12.62 -12.90
N GLY A 133 -16.69 -11.50 -12.44
CA GLY A 133 -16.79 -11.02 -11.06
C GLY A 133 -15.85 -11.74 -10.09
N HIS A 134 -14.84 -12.48 -10.56
CA HIS A 134 -13.83 -13.05 -9.66
C HIS A 134 -12.75 -12.03 -9.34
N PHE A 135 -12.38 -11.94 -8.06
CA PHE A 135 -11.31 -11.07 -7.62
C PHE A 135 -9.99 -11.38 -8.31
N ILE A 136 -9.35 -10.33 -8.82
CA ILE A 136 -7.98 -10.36 -9.30
C ILE A 136 -7.11 -9.91 -8.13
N GLU A 137 -6.46 -10.87 -7.49
CA GLU A 137 -5.60 -10.59 -6.34
C GLU A 137 -4.37 -9.76 -6.72
N GLY A 138 -3.89 -9.00 -5.73
CA GLY A 138 -2.57 -8.39 -5.75
C GLY A 138 -2.55 -6.88 -5.90
N ILE A 139 -3.73 -6.27 -6.04
CA ILE A 139 -3.89 -4.81 -5.95
C ILE A 139 -5.30 -4.45 -5.45
N TYR A 140 -5.40 -3.37 -4.69
CA TYR A 140 -6.67 -2.70 -4.42
C TYR A 140 -6.47 -1.17 -4.31
N PHE A 141 -7.58 -0.44 -4.31
CA PHE A 141 -7.62 1.02 -4.27
C PHE A 141 -8.41 1.50 -3.06
N VAL A 142 -7.99 2.63 -2.49
CA VAL A 142 -8.80 3.41 -1.56
C VAL A 142 -9.34 4.61 -2.33
N ALA A 143 -10.66 4.68 -2.48
CA ALA A 143 -11.31 5.73 -3.26
C ALA A 143 -12.76 5.93 -2.79
N GLY A 144 -12.98 6.78 -1.79
CA GLY A 144 -14.31 6.98 -1.20
C GLY A 144 -14.76 5.75 -0.39
N GLY A 145 -16.06 5.46 -0.42
CA GLY A 145 -16.67 4.36 0.34
C GLY A 145 -18.03 3.94 -0.23
N LEU A 146 -18.21 4.10 -1.53
CA LEU A 146 -19.41 3.74 -2.28
C LEU A 146 -19.04 2.87 -3.48
N GLU A 147 -20.02 2.13 -3.99
CA GLU A 147 -19.85 1.31 -5.20
C GLU A 147 -19.53 2.20 -6.41
N LEU A 148 -18.84 1.63 -7.40
CA LEU A 148 -18.42 2.35 -8.59
C LEU A 148 -19.61 2.96 -9.36
N GLU A 149 -20.75 2.26 -9.40
CA GLU A 149 -21.97 2.73 -10.05
C GLU A 149 -22.62 3.90 -9.30
N GLU A 150 -22.36 4.03 -7.99
CA GLU A 150 -22.93 5.08 -7.15
C GLU A 150 -22.06 6.36 -7.17
N ASP A 151 -20.73 6.22 -7.18
CA ASP A 151 -19.79 7.33 -7.26
C ASP A 151 -18.58 7.07 -8.17
N PRO A 152 -18.76 7.12 -9.51
CA PRO A 152 -17.67 6.95 -10.47
C PRO A 152 -16.69 8.15 -10.52
N ASP A 153 -16.99 9.22 -9.79
CA ASP A 153 -16.17 10.42 -9.69
C ASP A 153 -15.23 10.38 -8.46
N ALA A 154 -15.37 9.38 -7.58
CA ALA A 154 -14.48 9.18 -6.44
C ALA A 154 -13.01 9.13 -6.88
N ILE A 155 -12.15 9.74 -6.08
CA ILE A 155 -10.73 9.91 -6.41
C ILE A 155 -9.92 8.80 -5.75
N ILE A 156 -8.97 8.23 -6.49
CA ILE A 156 -8.00 7.28 -5.95
C ILE A 156 -7.06 8.04 -5.01
N GLU A 157 -7.20 7.79 -3.71
CA GLU A 157 -6.36 8.40 -2.67
C GLU A 157 -5.12 7.55 -2.40
N GLU A 158 -5.29 6.23 -2.40
CA GLU A 158 -4.22 5.29 -2.14
C GLU A 158 -4.35 4.03 -3.02
N VAL A 159 -3.21 3.38 -3.24
CA VAL A 159 -3.13 2.08 -3.91
C VAL A 159 -2.26 1.14 -3.09
N ARG A 160 -2.71 -0.10 -2.90
CA ARG A 160 -1.91 -1.15 -2.26
C ARG A 160 -1.65 -2.28 -3.23
N VAL A 161 -0.38 -2.64 -3.39
CA VAL A 161 0.07 -3.87 -4.07
C VAL A 161 0.47 -4.89 -3.01
N TYR A 162 -0.04 -6.11 -3.09
CA TYR A 162 0.14 -7.13 -2.04
C TYR A 162 0.33 -8.54 -2.61
N ASN A 163 0.91 -9.44 -1.81
CA ASN A 163 0.98 -10.86 -2.11
C ASN A 163 1.02 -11.67 -0.81
N TYR A 164 -0.15 -12.17 -0.40
CA TYR A 164 -0.29 -12.89 0.87
C TYR A 164 0.24 -14.33 0.85
N ASN A 165 0.68 -14.83 -0.31
CA ASN A 165 1.41 -16.11 -0.38
C ASN A 165 2.84 -16.02 0.20
N LEU A 166 3.28 -14.81 0.59
CA LEU A 166 4.60 -14.53 1.16
C LEU A 166 4.62 -14.47 2.69
N ILE A 167 3.48 -14.72 3.35
CA ILE A 167 3.33 -14.75 4.81
C ILE A 167 3.94 -16.02 5.41
#